data_AF-A0A5B6TCQ0-F1
#
_entry.id   AF-A0A5B6TCQ0-F1
#
_cell.length_a   1.000
_cell.length_b   1.000
_cell.length_c   1.000
_cell.angle_alpha   90.00
_cell.angle_beta   90.00
_cell.angle_gamma   90.00
#
_symmetry.space_group_name_H-M   'P 1'
#
loop_
_entity.id
_entity.type
_entity.pdbx_description
1 polymer ?
#
loop_
_entity_poly.entity_id
_entity_poly.type
_entity_poly.pdbx_seq_one_letter_code
_entity_poly.pdbx_strand_id
1 'polypeptide(L)'
;MPKLRYQYSKFILLLLMVIGCTPSYSQKFESDTYSKEELIKLNQTYIKVLREHRSKAAGMEVVVKFDTATMYTAHAFAYKLKAEGRIGHPPSNIINKYGVAEICQGLSADALKYYRDRNYEALARYVYMVFSFSPGHAKIQRSSKYLYIGVGCNNHAFVARLRDSPMPKELAESEKQKLSMHNF
;
A
#
# COMPACT_ATOMS: atom_id res chain seq x y z
N MET A 1 -34.53 -11.71 42.52
CA MET A 1 -33.36 -11.27 43.30
C MET A 1 -32.11 -12.01 42.80
N PRO A 2 -30.93 -11.37 42.77
CA PRO A 2 -29.86 -11.67 41.81
C PRO A 2 -28.79 -12.64 42.34
N LYS A 3 -28.03 -13.26 41.43
CA LYS A 3 -26.55 -13.36 41.45
C LYS A 3 -26.06 -13.95 40.12
N LEU A 4 -25.80 -13.08 39.14
CA LEU A 4 -24.92 -13.40 38.00
C LEU A 4 -23.47 -13.47 38.52
N ARG A 5 -22.84 -14.63 38.37
CA ARG A 5 -21.38 -14.75 38.44
C ARG A 5 -20.82 -14.62 37.02
N TYR A 6 -20.06 -13.56 36.79
CA TYR A 6 -19.28 -13.33 35.58
C TYR A 6 -18.20 -14.41 35.43
N GLN A 7 -18.32 -15.26 34.42
CA GLN A 7 -17.20 -16.03 33.86
C GLN A 7 -17.00 -15.61 32.40
N TYR A 8 -16.35 -14.47 32.20
CA TYR A 8 -15.73 -14.11 30.93
C TYR A 8 -14.32 -13.60 31.23
N SER A 9 -13.38 -14.52 31.38
CA SER A 9 -11.96 -14.19 31.40
C SER A 9 -11.20 -15.40 30.88
N LYS A 10 -11.01 -15.44 29.56
CA LYS A 10 -9.99 -16.25 28.86
C LYS A 10 -9.87 -15.99 27.34
N PHE A 11 -10.66 -15.08 26.75
CA PHE A 11 -10.58 -14.78 25.30
C PHE A 11 -10.09 -13.37 24.95
N ILE A 12 -9.60 -12.59 25.91
CA ILE A 12 -9.04 -11.26 25.65
C ILE A 12 -7.67 -11.15 26.35
N LEU A 13 -6.68 -11.89 25.84
CA LEU A 13 -5.26 -11.60 26.09
C LEU A 13 -4.37 -12.42 25.14
N LEU A 14 -4.44 -12.14 23.84
CA LEU A 14 -3.35 -12.50 22.92
C LEU A 14 -3.04 -11.33 21.99
N LEU A 15 -2.79 -10.18 22.63
CA LEU A 15 -2.13 -9.04 22.02
C LEU A 15 -0.92 -8.72 22.91
N LEU A 16 0.25 -8.71 22.29
CA LEU A 16 1.54 -8.21 22.79
C LEU A 16 2.36 -9.11 23.73
N MET A 17 3.22 -9.95 23.13
CA MET A 17 4.64 -9.97 23.50
C MET A 17 5.51 -10.18 22.26
N VAL A 18 6.36 -9.19 22.04
CA VAL A 18 7.44 -9.05 21.07
C VAL A 18 8.67 -9.75 21.66
N ILE A 19 9.26 -10.76 20.99
CA ILE A 19 10.72 -11.01 21.01
C ILE A 19 11.13 -11.68 19.68
N GLY A 20 11.75 -10.91 18.78
CA GLY A 20 13.05 -11.27 18.21
C GLY A 20 13.25 -12.56 17.40
N CYS A 21 12.28 -13.07 16.66
CA CYS A 21 12.57 -14.12 15.68
C CYS A 21 11.71 -13.92 14.42
N THR A 22 12.21 -13.14 13.45
CA THR A 22 11.68 -13.19 12.09
C THR A 22 12.09 -14.54 11.50
N PRO A 23 11.16 -15.46 11.19
CA PRO A 23 11.52 -16.65 10.43
C PRO A 23 11.93 -16.16 9.04
N SER A 24 13.16 -16.44 8.62
CA SER A 24 13.61 -16.21 7.26
C SER A 24 12.88 -17.19 6.32
N TYR A 25 11.65 -16.85 5.93
CA TYR A 25 10.92 -17.55 4.89
C TYR A 25 11.40 -17.05 3.53
N SER A 26 12.57 -17.53 3.09
CA SER A 26 13.01 -17.38 1.71
C SER A 26 12.35 -18.48 0.86
N GLN A 27 11.03 -18.37 0.65
CA GLN A 27 10.40 -19.07 -0.48
C GLN A 27 10.69 -18.26 -1.74
N LYS A 28 11.36 -18.89 -2.71
CA LYS A 28 11.45 -18.36 -4.08
C LYS A 28 10.05 -18.43 -4.69
N PHE A 29 9.38 -17.29 -4.79
CA PHE A 29 8.08 -17.20 -5.46
C PHE A 29 8.27 -17.02 -6.97
N GLU A 30 7.36 -17.63 -7.74
CA GLU A 30 7.20 -17.38 -9.17
C GLU A 30 6.93 -15.89 -9.41
N SER A 31 7.76 -15.29 -10.28
CA SER A 31 7.94 -13.85 -10.50
C SER A 31 7.44 -12.93 -9.37
N ASP A 32 8.36 -12.58 -8.46
CA ASP A 32 8.23 -11.53 -7.43
C ASP A 32 7.86 -10.14 -7.98
N THR A 33 7.80 -10.02 -9.31
CA THR A 33 7.71 -8.82 -10.13
C THR A 33 6.32 -8.69 -10.72
N TYR A 34 5.74 -7.49 -10.59
CA TYR A 34 4.58 -7.10 -11.38
C TYR A 34 5.07 -6.47 -12.68
N SER A 35 4.51 -6.88 -13.82
CA SER A 35 4.74 -6.18 -15.08
C SER A 35 4.22 -4.74 -14.98
N LYS A 36 4.74 -3.87 -15.84
CA LYS A 36 4.26 -2.49 -15.98
C LYS A 36 2.74 -2.45 -16.21
N GLU A 37 2.23 -3.31 -17.08
CA GLU A 37 0.82 -3.40 -17.44
C GLU A 37 -0.03 -3.85 -16.25
N GLU A 38 0.48 -4.80 -15.46
CA GLU A 38 -0.19 -5.27 -14.25
C GLU A 38 -0.29 -4.17 -13.20
N LEU A 39 0.79 -3.39 -13.01
CA LEU A 39 0.80 -2.25 -12.10
C LEU A 39 -0.18 -1.16 -12.54
N ILE A 40 -0.22 -0.84 -13.84
CA ILE A 40 -1.15 0.15 -14.39
C ILE A 40 -2.59 -0.30 -14.14
N LYS A 41 -2.93 -1.56 -14.44
CA LYS A 41 -4.26 -2.12 -14.20
C LYS A 41 -4.63 -2.05 -12.72
N LEU A 42 -3.74 -2.51 -11.83
CA LEU A 42 -3.95 -2.43 -10.39
C LEU A 42 -4.23 -1.00 -9.93
N ASN A 43 -3.45 -0.03 -10.41
CA ASN A 43 -3.59 1.37 -10.02
C ASN A 43 -4.90 1.99 -10.51
N GLN A 44 -5.28 1.75 -11.76
CA GLN A 44 -6.56 2.22 -12.29
C GLN A 44 -7.74 1.68 -11.48
N THR A 45 -7.69 0.39 -11.15
CA THR A 45 -8.75 -0.25 -10.35
C THR A 45 -8.74 0.24 -8.90
N TYR A 46 -7.57 0.37 -8.28
CA TYR A 46 -7.44 0.94 -6.93
C TYR A 46 -7.96 2.37 -6.84
N ILE A 47 -7.69 3.21 -7.85
CA ILE A 47 -8.21 4.58 -7.92
C ILE A 47 -9.73 4.59 -8.02
N LYS A 48 -10.33 3.68 -8.79
CA LYS A 48 -11.78 3.52 -8.85
C LYS A 48 -12.36 3.17 -7.48
N VAL A 49 -11.81 2.17 -6.80
CA VAL A 49 -12.21 1.77 -5.43
C VAL A 49 -12.06 2.94 -4.46
N LEU A 50 -10.93 3.65 -4.51
CA LEU A 50 -10.67 4.77 -3.64
C LEU A 50 -11.63 5.94 -3.87
N ARG A 51 -11.93 6.24 -5.14
CA ARG A 51 -12.92 7.26 -5.51
C ARG A 51 -14.30 6.89 -5.00
N GLU A 52 -14.74 5.64 -5.20
CA GLU A 52 -16.01 5.14 -4.68
C GLU A 52 -16.14 5.40 -3.16
N HIS A 53 -15.13 4.98 -2.40
CA HIS A 53 -15.15 5.14 -0.94
C HIS A 53 -15.09 6.60 -0.48
N ARG A 54 -14.25 7.43 -1.12
CA ARG A 54 -14.14 8.86 -0.77
C ARG A 54 -15.40 9.63 -1.16
N SER A 55 -15.98 9.35 -2.33
CA SER A 55 -17.23 9.98 -2.78
C SER A 55 -18.38 9.65 -1.86
N LYS A 56 -18.52 8.37 -1.47
CA LYS A 56 -19.53 7.93 -0.50
C LYS A 56 -19.39 8.64 0.84
N ALA A 57 -18.15 8.79 1.34
CA ALA A 57 -17.90 9.49 2.60
C ALA A 57 -18.16 11.00 2.53
N ALA A 58 -17.90 11.63 1.38
CA ALA A 58 -18.11 13.05 1.16
C ALA A 58 -19.56 13.42 0.80
N GLY A 59 -20.38 12.46 0.36
CA GLY A 59 -21.72 12.74 -0.17
C GLY A 59 -21.71 13.40 -1.55
N MET A 60 -20.57 13.43 -2.24
CA MET A 60 -20.39 14.06 -3.56
C MET A 60 -19.28 13.37 -4.34
N GLU A 61 -19.23 13.57 -5.66
CA GLU A 61 -18.14 13.04 -6.47
C GLU A 61 -16.81 13.72 -6.10
N VAL A 62 -15.77 12.91 -5.84
CA VAL A 62 -14.42 13.41 -5.59
C VAL A 62 -13.47 13.09 -6.74
N VAL A 63 -12.47 13.95 -6.90
CA VAL A 63 -11.42 13.77 -7.90
C VAL A 63 -10.29 12.93 -7.32
N VAL A 64 -9.97 11.83 -8.01
CA VAL A 64 -8.75 11.05 -7.81
C VAL A 64 -8.17 10.71 -9.17
N LYS A 65 -6.90 11.05 -9.39
CA LYS A 65 -6.18 10.97 -10.65
C LYS A 65 -5.06 9.93 -10.55
N PHE A 66 -4.91 9.16 -11.61
CA PHE A 66 -3.78 8.28 -11.79
C PHE A 66 -2.57 9.08 -12.22
N ASP A 67 -1.46 8.89 -11.51
CA ASP A 67 -0.16 9.42 -11.91
C ASP A 67 0.85 8.28 -12.00
N THR A 68 1.25 7.97 -13.22
CA THR A 68 2.16 6.87 -13.52
C THR A 68 3.53 7.09 -12.90
N ALA A 69 4.01 8.33 -12.78
CA ALA A 69 5.28 8.62 -12.13
C ALA A 69 5.18 8.37 -10.61
N THR A 70 4.08 8.79 -9.98
CA THR A 70 3.81 8.47 -8.57
C THR A 70 3.77 6.96 -8.34
N MET A 71 3.10 6.20 -9.21
CA MET A 71 3.08 4.73 -9.18
C MET A 71 4.49 4.13 -9.25
N TYR A 72 5.30 4.54 -10.23
CA TYR A 72 6.65 3.99 -10.41
C TYR A 72 7.54 4.23 -9.20
N THR A 73 7.49 5.44 -8.64
CA THR A 73 8.32 5.76 -7.48
C THR A 73 7.83 5.06 -6.20
N ALA A 74 6.53 4.81 -6.06
CA ALA A 74 6.00 3.96 -5.00
C ALA A 74 6.48 2.51 -5.14
N HIS A 75 6.48 1.98 -6.36
CA HIS A 75 6.94 0.62 -6.65
C HIS A 75 8.45 0.45 -6.43
N ALA A 76 9.26 1.41 -6.88
CA ALA A 76 10.69 1.45 -6.58
C ALA A 76 10.96 1.43 -5.08
N PHE A 77 10.15 2.16 -4.29
CA PHE A 77 10.28 2.15 -2.85
C PHE A 77 9.86 0.82 -2.22
N ALA A 78 8.84 0.14 -2.74
CA ALA A 78 8.49 -1.21 -2.30
C ALA A 78 9.67 -2.20 -2.46
N TYR A 79 10.44 -2.12 -3.55
CA TYR A 79 11.66 -2.91 -3.71
C TYR A 79 12.76 -2.53 -2.74
N LYS A 80 12.93 -1.23 -2.46
CA LYS A 80 13.86 -0.79 -1.43
C LYS A 80 13.52 -1.39 -0.06
N LEU A 81 12.24 -1.38 0.32
CA LEU A 81 11.77 -2.01 1.56
C LEU A 81 12.07 -3.51 1.62
N LYS A 82 11.89 -4.22 0.50
CA LYS A 82 12.24 -5.64 0.37
C LYS A 82 13.74 -5.88 0.51
N ALA A 83 14.56 -5.10 -0.19
CA ALA A 83 16.02 -5.21 -0.13
C ALA A 83 16.56 -4.92 1.28
N GLU A 84 15.91 -4.02 2.01
CA GLU A 84 16.23 -3.69 3.40
C GLU A 84 15.59 -4.65 4.41
N GLY A 85 14.81 -5.65 3.97
CA GLY A 85 14.15 -6.62 4.83
C GLY A 85 13.17 -6.00 5.83
N ARG A 86 12.63 -4.81 5.56
CA ARG A 86 11.81 -4.04 6.52
C ARG A 86 10.47 -3.62 5.95
N ILE A 87 9.52 -3.38 6.84
CA ILE A 87 8.29 -2.64 6.55
C ILE A 87 8.31 -1.37 7.38
N GLY A 88 8.12 -0.23 6.74
CA GLY A 88 8.04 1.03 7.46
C GLY A 88 8.03 2.22 6.53
N HIS A 89 7.62 3.36 7.08
CA HIS A 89 7.59 4.62 6.36
C HIS A 89 8.97 5.00 5.81
N PRO A 90 8.99 5.79 4.73
CA PRO A 90 10.22 6.34 4.21
C PRO A 90 10.78 7.36 5.22
N PRO A 91 12.11 7.50 5.31
CA PRO A 91 12.70 8.55 6.13
C PRO A 91 12.22 9.93 5.64
N SER A 92 12.14 10.90 6.56
CA SER A 92 11.50 12.20 6.30
C SER A 92 12.10 12.96 5.12
N ASN A 93 13.38 12.77 4.83
CA ASN A 93 14.04 13.35 3.65
C ASN A 93 13.45 12.85 2.32
N ILE A 94 13.00 11.59 2.25
CA ILE A 94 12.33 11.03 1.07
C ILE A 94 10.90 11.58 0.95
N ILE A 95 10.17 11.67 2.06
CA ILE A 95 8.84 12.32 2.12
C ILE A 95 8.94 13.75 1.58
N ASN A 96 9.92 14.50 2.06
CA ASN A 96 10.15 15.89 1.65
C ASN A 96 10.60 16.00 0.19
N LYS A 97 11.53 15.13 -0.26
CA LYS A 97 12.01 15.12 -1.65
C LYS A 97 10.88 14.96 -2.64
N TYR A 98 9.97 14.03 -2.39
CA TYR A 98 8.85 13.82 -3.30
C TYR A 98 7.65 14.70 -2.97
N GLY A 99 7.57 15.33 -1.79
CA GLY A 99 6.41 16.11 -1.37
C GLY A 99 5.13 15.27 -1.30
N VAL A 100 5.23 14.08 -0.70
CA VAL A 100 4.14 13.09 -0.70
C VAL A 100 3.71 12.72 0.71
N ALA A 101 2.47 12.30 0.88
CA ALA A 101 2.16 11.37 1.96
C ALA A 101 2.42 9.94 1.46
N GLU A 102 2.93 9.09 2.33
CA GLU A 102 3.20 7.69 1.98
C GLU A 102 2.71 6.76 3.10
N ILE A 103 1.96 5.74 2.70
CA ILE A 103 1.51 4.67 3.58
C ILE A 103 2.06 3.34 3.06
N CYS A 104 2.58 2.54 3.97
CA CYS A 104 3.24 1.27 3.66
C CYS A 104 2.64 0.18 4.52
N GLN A 105 2.42 -1.00 3.96
CA GLN A 105 1.91 -2.12 4.71
C GLN A 105 2.51 -3.43 4.20
N GLY A 106 2.98 -4.25 5.14
CA GLY A 106 3.50 -5.58 4.84
C GLY A 106 2.39 -6.55 4.50
N LEU A 107 2.77 -7.65 3.84
CA LEU A 107 1.80 -8.62 3.35
C LEU A 107 2.25 -10.07 3.50
N SER A 108 1.28 -10.97 3.61
CA SER A 108 1.50 -12.39 3.35
C SER A 108 1.51 -12.64 1.85
N ALA A 109 2.52 -13.36 1.35
CA ALA A 109 2.58 -13.78 -0.05
C ALA A 109 1.35 -14.57 -0.50
N ASP A 110 0.79 -15.41 0.39
CA ASP A 110 -0.42 -16.20 0.10
C ASP A 110 -1.64 -15.33 -0.21
N ALA A 111 -1.90 -14.30 0.60
CA ALA A 111 -2.98 -13.36 0.33
C ALA A 111 -2.75 -12.62 -0.99
N LEU A 112 -1.52 -12.16 -1.26
CA LEU A 112 -1.18 -11.50 -2.51
C LEU A 112 -1.53 -12.37 -3.71
N LYS A 113 -1.06 -13.62 -3.70
CA LYS A 113 -1.33 -14.61 -4.74
C LYS A 113 -2.82 -14.87 -4.88
N TYR A 114 -3.51 -15.15 -3.78
CA TYR A 114 -4.95 -15.40 -3.76
C TYR A 114 -5.77 -14.29 -4.43
N TYR A 115 -5.50 -13.03 -4.10
CA TYR A 115 -6.25 -11.92 -4.71
C TYR A 115 -5.81 -11.61 -6.14
N ARG A 116 -4.53 -11.75 -6.47
CA ARG A 116 -4.00 -11.56 -7.83
C ARG A 116 -4.61 -12.58 -8.80
N ASP A 117 -4.69 -13.85 -8.41
CA ASP A 117 -5.22 -14.94 -9.23
C ASP A 117 -6.72 -14.80 -9.53
N ARG A 118 -7.46 -14.08 -8.68
CA ARG A 118 -8.90 -13.83 -8.89
C ARG A 118 -9.14 -12.77 -9.96
N ASN A 119 -8.60 -11.56 -9.74
CA ASN A 119 -8.60 -10.42 -10.67
C ASN A 119 -8.09 -9.15 -9.97
N TYR A 120 -7.83 -8.10 -10.77
CA TYR A 120 -7.39 -6.79 -10.28
C TYR A 120 -8.40 -6.06 -9.38
N GLU A 121 -9.70 -6.30 -9.52
CA GLU A 121 -10.71 -5.69 -8.62
C GLU A 121 -10.59 -6.26 -7.21
N ALA A 122 -10.47 -7.58 -7.08
CA ALA A 122 -10.25 -8.25 -5.80
C ALA A 122 -8.94 -7.78 -5.16
N LEU A 123 -7.85 -7.70 -5.93
CA LEU A 123 -6.56 -7.21 -5.46
C LEU A 123 -6.61 -5.74 -5.02
N ALA A 124 -7.22 -4.86 -5.81
CA ALA A 124 -7.36 -3.44 -5.48
C ALA A 124 -8.18 -3.21 -4.20
N ARG A 125 -9.29 -3.93 -4.03
CA ARG A 125 -10.10 -3.88 -2.79
C ARG A 125 -9.33 -4.39 -1.59
N TYR A 126 -8.52 -5.44 -1.77
CA TYR A 126 -7.66 -5.94 -0.73
C TYR A 126 -6.59 -4.91 -0.31
N VAL A 127 -5.91 -4.26 -1.27
CA VAL A 127 -4.96 -3.16 -0.98
C VAL A 127 -5.66 -2.06 -0.16
N TYR A 128 -6.84 -1.61 -0.60
CA TYR A 128 -7.61 -0.58 0.10
C TYR A 128 -7.99 -0.98 1.54
N MET A 129 -8.39 -2.24 1.73
CA MET A 129 -8.76 -2.81 3.02
C MET A 129 -7.54 -2.86 3.96
N VAL A 130 -6.40 -3.32 3.46
CA VAL A 130 -5.16 -3.46 4.22
C VAL A 130 -4.70 -2.11 4.79
N PHE A 131 -4.74 -1.04 3.99
CA PHE A 131 -4.49 0.31 4.49
C PHE A 131 -5.60 0.84 5.41
N SER A 132 -6.83 0.36 5.28
CA SER A 132 -7.94 0.78 6.14
C SER A 132 -7.87 0.20 7.56
N PHE A 133 -7.09 -0.85 7.81
CA PHE A 133 -6.97 -1.45 9.15
C PHE A 133 -6.15 -0.60 10.14
N SER A 134 -5.22 0.22 9.64
CA SER A 134 -4.49 1.18 10.47
C SER A 134 -5.23 2.52 10.46
N PRO A 135 -5.67 3.06 11.61
CA PRO A 135 -6.37 4.35 11.65
C PRO A 135 -5.58 5.50 11.01
N GLY A 136 -4.25 5.52 11.17
CA GLY A 136 -3.37 6.51 10.55
C GLY A 136 -3.34 6.39 9.03
N HIS A 137 -3.21 5.16 8.51
CA HIS A 137 -3.26 4.90 7.08
C HIS A 137 -4.64 5.22 6.49
N ALA A 138 -5.72 4.79 7.16
CA ALA A 138 -7.09 5.07 6.75
C ALA A 138 -7.36 6.57 6.63
N LYS A 139 -6.86 7.38 7.60
CA LYS A 139 -6.97 8.84 7.57
C LYS A 139 -6.28 9.44 6.35
N ILE A 140 -5.04 9.03 6.05
CA ILE A 140 -4.29 9.52 4.89
C ILE A 140 -4.96 9.06 3.59
N GLN A 141 -5.28 7.76 3.48
CA GLN A 141 -5.93 7.16 2.33
C GLN A 141 -7.24 7.85 1.99
N ARG A 142 -8.06 8.22 2.98
CA ARG A 142 -9.38 8.84 2.75
C ARG A 142 -9.33 10.38 2.64
N SER A 143 -8.17 11.01 2.83
CA SER A 143 -8.05 12.46 2.77
C SER A 143 -8.29 13.00 1.36
N SER A 144 -9.25 13.92 1.23
CA SER A 144 -9.55 14.64 -0.03
C SER A 144 -8.43 15.58 -0.48
N LYS A 145 -7.45 15.88 0.39
CA LYS A 145 -6.27 16.68 0.04
C LYS A 145 -5.48 16.07 -1.12
N TYR A 146 -5.40 14.74 -1.18
CA TYR A 146 -4.54 14.06 -2.14
C TYR A 146 -5.31 13.67 -3.39
N LEU A 147 -4.94 14.27 -4.51
CA LEU A 147 -5.59 14.08 -5.81
C LEU A 147 -4.85 13.06 -6.67
N TYR A 148 -3.53 12.98 -6.57
CA TYR A 148 -2.69 12.13 -7.42
C TYR A 148 -2.15 10.96 -6.60
N ILE A 149 -2.52 9.75 -7.01
CA ILE A 149 -2.27 8.54 -6.21
C ILE A 149 -1.62 7.47 -7.08
N GLY A 150 -0.62 6.82 -6.50
CA GLY A 150 0.04 5.67 -7.10
C GLY A 150 0.36 4.63 -6.04
N VAL A 151 0.06 3.37 -6.36
CA VAL A 151 0.38 2.20 -5.55
C VAL A 151 1.49 1.41 -6.24
N GLY A 152 2.52 1.12 -5.48
CA GLY A 152 3.53 0.12 -5.79
C GLY A 152 3.33 -1.13 -4.96
N CYS A 153 3.61 -2.29 -5.54
CA CYS A 153 3.51 -3.56 -4.85
C CYS A 153 4.66 -4.51 -5.18
N ASN A 154 5.03 -5.37 -4.24
CA ASN A 154 5.75 -6.61 -4.48
C ASN A 154 5.27 -7.64 -3.45
N ASN A 155 5.90 -8.82 -3.38
CA ASN A 155 5.55 -9.84 -2.38
C ASN A 155 5.90 -9.49 -0.93
N HIS A 156 6.56 -8.35 -0.69
CA HIS A 156 6.96 -7.89 0.63
C HIS A 156 6.07 -6.76 1.16
N ALA A 157 5.75 -5.77 0.33
CA ALA A 157 5.04 -4.56 0.73
C ALA A 157 4.10 -3.99 -0.34
N PHE A 158 2.98 -3.42 0.13
CA PHE A 158 2.27 -2.36 -0.60
C PHE A 158 2.75 -0.99 -0.13
N VAL A 159 2.96 -0.09 -1.08
CA VAL A 159 3.29 1.32 -0.85
C VAL A 159 2.30 2.16 -1.64
N ALA A 160 1.53 3.01 -0.98
CA ALA A 160 0.74 4.04 -1.65
C ALA A 160 1.37 5.41 -1.41
N ARG A 161 1.64 6.13 -2.50
CA ARG A 161 2.05 7.53 -2.49
C ARG A 161 0.88 8.41 -2.90
N LEU A 162 0.67 9.46 -2.12
CA LEU A 162 -0.46 10.37 -2.23
C LEU A 162 0.05 11.80 -2.31
N ARG A 163 -0.39 12.53 -3.34
CA ARG A 163 0.04 13.92 -3.61
C ARG A 163 -1.16 14.81 -3.86
N ASP A 164 -1.05 16.07 -3.51
CA ASP A 164 -2.01 17.12 -3.91
C ASP A 164 -1.78 17.62 -5.35
N SER A 165 -0.57 17.40 -5.87
CA SER A 165 -0.10 17.86 -7.19
C SER A 165 0.53 16.71 -8.00
N PRO A 166 0.57 16.81 -9.36
CA PRO A 166 1.28 15.83 -10.18
C PRO A 166 2.74 15.66 -9.76
N MET A 167 3.35 14.51 -10.02
CA MET A 167 4.80 14.36 -9.85
C MET A 167 5.56 15.38 -10.73
N PRO A 168 6.52 16.14 -10.16
CA PRO A 168 7.42 17.00 -10.92
C PRO A 168 8.16 16.21 -12.01
N LYS A 169 8.29 16.78 -13.21
CA LYS A 169 8.86 16.08 -14.37
C LYS A 169 10.30 15.64 -14.11
N GLU A 170 11.08 16.50 -13.46
CA GLU A 170 12.48 16.26 -13.14
C GLU A 170 12.66 15.05 -12.22
N LEU A 171 11.74 14.89 -11.25
CA LEU A 171 11.73 13.72 -10.35
C LEU A 171 11.28 12.46 -11.09
N ALA A 172 10.27 12.57 -11.96
CA ALA A 172 9.76 11.44 -12.74
C ALA A 172 10.83 10.85 -13.68
N GLU A 173 11.61 11.71 -14.33
CA GLU A 173 12.68 11.32 -15.25
C GLU A 173 13.86 10.65 -14.53
N SER A 174 14.29 11.21 -13.40
CA SER A 174 15.38 10.65 -12.59
C SER A 174 15.10 9.22 -12.08
N GLU A 175 13.84 8.89 -11.80
CA GLU A 175 13.45 7.57 -11.29
C GLU A 175 13.18 6.58 -12.43
N LYS A 176 12.72 7.04 -13.60
CA LYS A 176 12.65 6.21 -14.81
C LYS A 176 14.01 5.64 -15.20
N GLN A 177 15.08 6.45 -15.15
CA GLN A 177 16.44 5.99 -15.45
C GLN A 177 16.93 4.90 -14.47
N LYS A 178 16.58 5.01 -13.19
CA LYS A 178 16.94 3.99 -12.19
C LYS A 178 16.17 2.69 -12.36
N LEU A 179 14.89 2.77 -12.72
CA LEU A 179 14.07 1.60 -12.98
C LEU A 179 14.51 0.85 -14.26
N SER A 180 14.99 1.56 -15.29
CA SER A 180 15.58 0.91 -16.48
C SER A 180 16.88 0.15 -16.21
N MET A 181 17.57 0.44 -15.09
CA MET A 181 18.79 -0.30 -14.69
C MET A 181 18.51 -1.59 -13.93
N HIS A 182 17.28 -1.78 -13.43
CA HIS A 182 16.92 -2.94 -12.61
C HIS A 182 16.05 -3.97 -13.33
N ASN A 183 15.90 -3.87 -14.66
CA ASN A 183 15.10 -4.75 -15.53
C ASN A 183 13.73 -5.11 -14.91
N PHE A 184 12.72 -4.33 -15.26
CA PHE A 184 11.34 -4.80 -15.28
C PHE A 184 11.21 -6.06 -16.14
#